data_AF-A0A4Y9KX14-F1
#
_entry.id   AF-A0A4Y9KX14-F1
#
_cell.length_a   1.000
_cell.length_b   1.000
_cell.length_c   1.000
_cell.angle_alpha   90.00
_cell.angle_beta   90.00
_cell.angle_gamma   90.00
#
_symmetry.space_group_name_H-M   'P 1'
#
loop_
_entity.id
_entity.type
_entity.pdbx_description
1 polymer ?
#
loop_
_entity_poly.entity_id
_entity_poly.type
_entity_poly.pdbx_seq_one_letter_code
_entity_poly.pdbx_strand_id
1 'polypeptide(L)'
;MAKTNVVPKKKRGPPPTGKGIQVGERWHPSELAAIDAWIASSRDKTLTRAHAIRRLVAIGLRIKIESQGKSEDMKGRRDAKQRARELAADAINEIADTAASPEAQVSRKRRLVKGPEEFQSIRRDRPNRK
;
A
#
# COMPACT_ATOMS: atom_id res chain seq x y z
N MET A 1 0.28 19.45 16.31
CA MET A 1 1.76 19.45 16.40
C MET A 1 2.19 18.37 17.38
N ALA A 2 3.13 17.49 17.01
CA ALA A 2 3.66 16.50 17.95
C ALA A 2 4.42 17.22 19.08
N LYS A 3 4.10 16.92 20.34
CA LYS A 3 4.76 17.51 21.52
C LYS A 3 6.19 16.98 21.62
N THR A 4 7.18 17.79 21.28
CA THR A 4 8.59 17.48 21.52
C THR A 4 8.93 17.86 22.96
N ASN A 5 9.11 16.87 23.82
CA ASN A 5 9.40 17.12 25.23
C ASN A 5 10.91 17.32 25.47
N VAL A 6 11.19 18.47 26.11
CA VAL A 6 12.33 18.78 27.00
C VAL A 6 13.66 19.23 26.37
N VAL A 7 13.85 20.55 26.49
CA VAL A 7 15.11 21.27 26.32
C VAL A 7 16.08 20.91 27.45
N PRO A 8 17.32 20.45 27.17
CA PRO A 8 18.34 20.33 28.20
C PRO A 8 18.68 21.72 28.78
N LYS A 9 18.60 21.83 30.11
CA LYS A 9 18.90 23.05 30.87
C LYS A 9 20.31 23.57 30.54
N LYS A 10 20.45 24.89 30.32
CA LYS A 10 21.72 25.56 29.97
C LYS A 10 22.85 25.14 30.92
N LYS A 11 23.89 24.46 30.40
CA LYS A 11 25.14 24.25 31.14
C LYS A 11 26.09 25.42 30.85
N ARG A 12 26.74 25.95 31.88
CA ARG A 12 27.95 26.78 31.73
C ARG A 12 29.00 25.93 31.01
N GLY A 13 29.43 26.37 29.83
CA GLY A 13 30.43 25.69 29.02
C GLY A 13 30.46 26.24 27.59
N PRO A 14 31.46 25.84 26.79
CA PRO A 14 31.57 26.22 25.38
C PRO A 14 30.30 25.88 24.60
N PRO A 15 29.99 26.61 23.51
CA PRO A 15 28.83 26.32 22.68
C PRO A 15 28.88 24.86 22.18
N PRO A 16 27.73 24.16 22.13
CA PRO A 16 27.69 22.78 21.65
C PRO A 16 28.19 22.71 20.20
N THR A 17 29.23 21.91 19.97
CA THR A 17 29.89 21.74 18.66
C THR A 17 29.14 20.80 17.71
N GLY A 18 28.03 20.21 18.14
CA GLY A 18 27.21 19.31 17.32
C GLY A 18 26.20 20.06 16.44
N LYS A 19 26.08 19.67 15.16
CA LYS A 19 25.03 20.16 14.25
C LYS A 19 23.71 19.43 14.51
N GLY A 20 22.61 20.17 14.66
CA GLY A 20 21.24 19.65 14.76
C GLY A 20 20.59 19.80 16.14
N ILE A 21 19.31 19.41 16.25
CA ILE A 21 18.53 19.44 17.49
C ILE A 21 18.76 18.14 18.26
N GLN A 22 19.19 18.23 19.52
CA GLN A 22 19.29 17.07 20.40
C GLN A 22 17.91 16.67 20.91
N VAL A 23 17.51 15.43 20.64
CA VAL A 23 16.27 14.83 21.17
C VAL A 23 16.68 13.72 22.14
N GLY A 24 16.29 13.84 23.41
CA GLY A 24 16.53 12.83 24.43
C GLY A 24 15.26 12.04 24.69
N GLU A 25 15.32 10.72 24.53
CA GLU A 25 14.21 9.80 24.78
C GLU A 25 14.68 8.68 25.72
N ARG A 26 13.78 8.13 26.54
CA ARG A 26 14.07 6.98 27.40
C ARG A 26 13.66 5.70 26.68
N TRP A 27 14.64 4.87 26.37
CA TRP A 27 14.44 3.62 25.62
C TRP A 27 14.35 2.41 26.56
N HIS A 28 13.53 1.43 26.19
CA HIS A 28 13.48 0.15 26.91
C HIS A 28 14.70 -0.72 26.56
N PRO A 29 15.16 -1.60 27.48
CA PRO A 29 16.34 -2.45 27.23
C PRO A 29 16.21 -3.35 26.00
N SER A 30 15.00 -3.86 25.71
CA SER A 30 14.72 -4.70 24.54
C SER A 30 14.96 -3.97 23.23
N GLU A 31 14.56 -2.70 23.16
CA GLU A 31 14.72 -1.87 21.97
C GLU A 31 16.20 -1.54 21.74
N LEU A 32 16.94 -1.23 22.81
CA LEU A 32 18.38 -1.01 22.73
C LEU A 32 19.12 -2.27 22.28
N ALA A 33 18.75 -3.43 22.80
CA ALA A 33 19.33 -4.71 22.40
C ALA A 33 19.09 -5.00 20.91
N ALA A 34 17.89 -4.71 20.38
CA ALA A 34 17.59 -4.86 18.96
C ALA A 34 18.43 -3.92 18.09
N ILE A 35 18.63 -2.67 18.51
CA ILE A 35 19.48 -1.70 17.81
C ILE A 35 20.94 -2.17 17.83
N ASP A 36 21.43 -2.63 18.98
CA ASP A 36 22.81 -3.11 19.11
C ASP A 36 23.07 -4.37 18.27
N ALA A 37 22.12 -5.31 18.22
CA ALA A 37 22.19 -6.47 17.34
C ALA A 37 22.24 -6.06 15.86
N TRP A 38 21.44 -5.06 15.47
CA TRP A 38 21.47 -4.53 14.11
C TRP A 38 22.80 -3.83 13.78
N ILE A 39 23.37 -3.07 14.73
CA ILE A 39 24.72 -2.49 14.60
C ILE A 39 25.77 -3.60 14.42
N ALA A 40 25.73 -4.66 15.23
CA ALA A 40 26.67 -5.78 15.15
C ALA A 40 26.61 -6.51 13.80
N SER A 41 25.42 -6.59 13.19
CA SER A 41 25.22 -7.16 11.86
C SER A 41 25.66 -6.24 10.71
N SER A 42 25.90 -4.95 10.99
CA SER A 42 26.24 -3.96 9.97
C SER A 42 27.71 -4.11 9.55
N ARG A 43 27.96 -3.99 8.23
CA ARG A 43 29.33 -3.99 7.68
C ARG A 43 30.20 -2.84 8.23
N ASP A 44 29.57 -1.76 8.67
CA ASP A 44 30.20 -0.58 9.24
C ASP A 44 30.43 -0.76 10.75
N LYS A 45 31.65 -1.17 11.11
CA LYS A 45 32.05 -1.43 12.50
C LYS A 45 32.17 -0.18 13.37
N THR A 46 32.05 1.02 12.78
CA THR A 46 32.16 2.30 13.48
C THR A 46 30.81 2.94 13.78
N LEU A 47 29.72 2.23 13.50
CA LEU A 47 28.38 2.78 13.63
C LEU A 47 27.98 2.96 15.09
N THR A 48 27.80 4.22 15.49
CA THR A 48 27.28 4.56 16.83
C THR A 48 25.76 4.37 16.89
N ARG A 49 25.20 4.12 18.09
CA ARG A 49 23.74 4.02 18.29
C ARG A 49 22.97 5.21 17.72
N ALA A 50 23.46 6.44 17.93
CA ALA A 50 22.80 7.64 17.42
C ALA A 50 22.81 7.72 15.88
N HIS A 51 23.83 7.18 15.22
CA HIS A 51 23.88 7.10 13.76
C HIS A 51 22.99 5.95 13.26
N ALA A 52 22.98 4.81 13.95
CA ALA A 52 22.11 3.69 13.64
C ALA A 52 20.62 4.09 13.66
N ILE A 53 20.19 4.76 14.74
CA ILE A 53 18.82 5.27 14.87
C ILE A 53 18.46 6.22 13.71
N ARG A 54 19.37 7.13 13.32
CA ARG A 54 19.15 8.02 12.16
C ARG A 54 18.94 7.24 10.86
N ARG A 55 19.74 6.19 10.61
CA ARG A 55 19.59 5.35 9.42
C ARG A 55 18.27 4.57 9.45
N LEU A 56 17.93 3.98 10.59
CA LEU A 56 16.65 3.25 10.77
C LEU A 56 15.44 4.16 10.52
N VAL A 57 15.47 5.38 11.04
CA VAL A 57 14.42 6.38 10.79
C VAL A 57 14.34 6.74 9.31
N ALA A 58 15.48 6.98 8.65
CA ALA A 58 15.49 7.28 7.21
C ALA A 58 14.89 6.14 6.37
N ILE A 59 15.24 4.89 6.70
CA ILE A 59 14.68 3.69 6.04
C ILE A 59 13.16 3.60 6.28
N GLY A 60 12.72 3.75 7.54
CA GLY A 60 11.30 3.68 7.89
C GLY A 60 10.45 4.75 7.21
N LEU A 61 10.97 5.99 7.11
CA LEU A 61 10.30 7.08 6.42
C LEU A 61 10.21 6.84 4.91
N ARG A 62 11.27 6.30 4.29
CA ARG A 62 11.26 5.97 2.87
C ARG A 62 10.21 4.91 2.54
N ILE A 63 10.14 3.83 3.30
CA ILE A 63 9.15 2.75 3.10
C ILE A 63 7.73 3.31 3.22
N LYS A 64 7.47 4.19 4.20
CA LYS A 64 6.16 4.81 4.36
C LYS A 64 5.75 5.61 3.12
N ILE A 65 6.64 6.43 2.58
CA ILE A 65 6.38 7.22 1.36
C ILE A 65 6.05 6.29 0.18
N GLU A 66 6.85 5.24 -0.02
CA GLU A 66 6.62 4.27 -1.10
C GLU A 66 5.28 3.50 -0.94
N SER A 67 4.90 3.16 0.30
CA SER A 67 3.64 2.47 0.57
C SER A 67 2.42 3.38 0.35
N GLN A 68 2.52 4.67 0.66
CA GLN A 68 1.43 5.62 0.45
C GLN A 68 1.23 5.92 -1.03
N GLY A 69 2.32 6.06 -1.80
CA GLY A 69 2.23 6.16 -3.27
C GLY A 69 1.48 4.96 -3.88
N LYS A 70 1.86 3.73 -3.47
CA LYS A 70 1.20 2.51 -3.95
C LYS A 70 -0.29 2.42 -3.56
N SER A 71 -0.68 2.88 -2.37
CA SER A 71 -2.09 2.87 -1.97
C SER A 71 -2.94 3.84 -2.78
N GLU A 72 -2.40 5.03 -3.08
CA GLU A 72 -3.08 6.02 -3.92
C GLU A 72 -3.16 5.54 -5.38
N ASP A 73 -2.07 4.98 -5.92
CA ASP A 73 -2.06 4.39 -7.26
C ASP A 73 -3.07 3.22 -7.39
N MET A 74 -3.17 2.38 -6.36
CA MET A 74 -4.12 1.29 -6.30
C MET A 74 -5.57 1.78 -6.21
N LYS A 75 -5.82 2.89 -5.51
CA LYS A 75 -7.13 3.53 -5.44
C LYS A 75 -7.52 4.08 -6.81
N GLY A 76 -6.62 4.82 -7.47
CA GLY A 76 -6.84 5.32 -8.84
C GLY A 76 -7.12 4.20 -9.86
N ARG A 77 -6.43 3.05 -9.75
CA ARG A 77 -6.74 1.87 -10.58
C ARG A 77 -8.11 1.25 -10.30
N ARG A 78 -8.55 1.22 -9.04
CA ARG A 78 -9.90 0.73 -8.69
C ARG A 78 -10.98 1.64 -9.24
N ASP A 79 -10.77 2.95 -9.15
CA ASP A 79 -11.69 3.96 -9.68
C ASP A 79 -11.77 3.87 -11.21
N ALA A 80 -10.63 3.72 -11.89
CA ALA A 80 -10.58 3.49 -13.34
C ALA A 80 -11.28 2.19 -13.75
N LYS A 81 -11.07 1.10 -12.99
CA LYS A 81 -11.74 -0.18 -13.23
C LYS A 81 -13.26 -0.08 -13.03
N GLN A 82 -13.71 0.71 -12.05
CA GLN A 82 -15.13 0.93 -11.79
C GLN A 82 -15.78 1.74 -12.90
N ARG A 83 -15.15 2.84 -13.34
CA ARG A 83 -15.60 3.61 -14.51
C ARG A 83 -15.67 2.77 -15.79
N ALA A 84 -14.69 1.90 -16.02
CA ALA A 84 -14.71 0.98 -17.16
C ALA A 84 -15.89 -0.02 -17.10
N ARG A 85 -16.29 -0.46 -15.90
CA ARG A 85 -17.47 -1.33 -15.73
C ARG A 85 -18.77 -0.58 -15.99
N GLU A 86 -18.88 0.66 -15.55
CA GLU A 86 -20.03 1.53 -15.78
C GLU A 86 -20.22 1.75 -17.29
N LEU A 87 -19.18 2.19 -18.00
CA LEU A 87 -19.20 2.37 -19.45
C LEU A 87 -19.57 1.08 -20.21
N ALA A 88 -19.04 -0.07 -19.77
CA ALA A 88 -19.38 -1.34 -20.37
C ALA A 88 -20.85 -1.74 -20.14
N ALA A 89 -21.41 -1.42 -18.96
CA ALA A 89 -22.82 -1.67 -18.67
C ALA A 89 -23.73 -0.81 -19.55
N ASP A 90 -23.40 0.47 -19.70
CA ASP A 90 -24.14 1.42 -20.53
C ASP A 90 -24.12 1.01 -22.01
N ALA A 91 -22.95 0.66 -22.54
CA ALA A 91 -22.83 0.18 -23.92
C ALA A 91 -23.63 -1.10 -24.18
N ILE A 92 -23.70 -2.03 -23.20
CA ILE A 92 -24.52 -3.24 -23.32
C ILE A 92 -26.02 -2.91 -23.32
N ASN A 93 -26.45 -1.87 -22.59
CA ASN A 93 -27.83 -1.44 -22.58
C ASN A 93 -28.20 -0.71 -23.87
N GLU A 94 -27.28 0.07 -24.45
CA GLU A 94 -27.48 0.76 -25.74
C GLU A 94 -27.60 -0.23 -26.91
N ILE A 95 -26.80 -1.30 -26.90
CA ILE A 95 -26.86 -2.37 -27.92
C ILE A 95 -28.07 -3.30 -27.69
N ALA A 96 -28.78 -3.19 -26.56
CA ALA A 96 -29.92 -4.06 -26.28
C ALA A 96 -31.11 -3.73 -27.20
N ASP A 97 -31.54 -4.75 -27.94
CA ASP A 97 -32.61 -4.72 -28.92
C ASP A 97 -33.98 -4.39 -28.27
N THR A 98 -34.34 -3.11 -28.20
CA THR A 98 -35.53 -2.56 -27.52
C THR A 98 -36.85 -3.10 -28.06
N ALA A 99 -36.84 -3.78 -29.21
CA ALA A 99 -37.99 -4.45 -29.81
C ALA A 99 -38.38 -5.78 -29.11
N ALA A 100 -37.55 -6.31 -28.21
CA ALA A 100 -37.79 -7.57 -27.51
C ALA A 100 -38.28 -7.37 -26.06
N SER A 101 -39.26 -8.18 -25.62
CA SER A 101 -39.71 -8.23 -24.23
C SER A 101 -38.54 -8.45 -23.25
N PRO A 102 -38.50 -7.80 -22.06
CA PRO A 102 -37.40 -7.88 -21.10
C PRO A 102 -36.97 -9.31 -20.74
N GLU A 103 -37.94 -10.23 -20.63
CA GLU A 103 -37.65 -11.65 -20.34
C GLU A 103 -36.90 -12.35 -21.49
N ALA A 104 -37.25 -12.03 -22.73
CA ALA A 104 -36.59 -12.58 -23.91
C ALA A 104 -35.15 -12.05 -24.05
N GLN A 105 -34.93 -10.78 -23.74
CA GLN A 105 -33.58 -10.19 -23.69
C GLN A 105 -32.72 -10.85 -22.62
N VAL A 106 -33.24 -11.07 -21.41
CA VAL A 106 -32.51 -11.73 -20.31
C VAL A 106 -32.19 -13.19 -20.66
N SER A 107 -33.14 -13.93 -21.22
CA SER A 107 -32.92 -15.32 -21.65
C SER A 107 -31.87 -15.41 -22.75
N ARG A 108 -31.95 -14.53 -23.76
CA ARG A 108 -30.97 -14.46 -24.87
C ARG A 108 -29.58 -14.05 -24.39
N LYS A 109 -29.48 -13.05 -23.50
CA LYS A 109 -28.23 -12.60 -22.88
C LYS A 109 -27.62 -13.68 -22.01
N ARG A 110 -28.41 -14.41 -21.22
CA ARG A 110 -27.94 -15.59 -20.46
C ARG A 110 -27.42 -16.68 -21.38
N ARG A 111 -28.11 -16.95 -22.50
CA ARG A 111 -27.69 -17.93 -23.51
C ARG A 111 -26.38 -17.54 -24.20
N LEU A 112 -26.17 -16.25 -24.51
CA LEU A 112 -24.93 -15.73 -25.08
C LEU A 112 -23.76 -15.75 -24.09
N VAL A 113 -23.99 -15.30 -22.85
CA VAL A 113 -22.94 -15.23 -21.81
C VAL A 113 -22.53 -16.62 -21.33
N LYS A 114 -23.49 -17.53 -21.15
CA LYS A 114 -23.23 -18.93 -20.78
C LYS A 114 -22.65 -19.71 -21.97
N GLY A 115 -23.11 -19.42 -23.19
CA GLY A 115 -22.80 -20.14 -24.42
C GLY A 115 -23.67 -21.40 -24.58
N PRO A 116 -23.80 -21.96 -25.80
CA PRO A 116 -24.51 -23.22 -26.03
C PRO A 116 -23.89 -24.35 -25.20
N GLU A 117 -24.69 -25.33 -24.78
CA GLU A 117 -24.24 -26.41 -23.89
C GLU A 117 -23.04 -27.18 -24.45
N GLU A 118 -23.01 -27.38 -25.77
CA GLU A 118 -21.91 -27.99 -26.53
C GLU A 118 -20.54 -27.33 -26.28
N PHE A 119 -20.53 -26.02 -26.00
CA PHE A 119 -19.30 -25.25 -25.82
C PHE A 119 -18.98 -24.96 -24.35
N GLN A 120 -19.92 -25.20 -23.43
CA GLN A 120 -19.69 -24.93 -22.00
C GLN A 120 -18.57 -25.81 -21.42
N SER A 121 -18.48 -27.07 -21.86
CA SER A 121 -17.46 -28.05 -21.45
C SER A 121 -16.08 -27.81 -22.07
N ILE A 122 -16.00 -27.03 -23.16
CA ILE A 122 -14.77 -26.78 -23.92
C ILE A 122 -14.03 -25.53 -23.41
N ARG A 123 -14.73 -24.62 -22.72
CA ARG A 123 -14.14 -23.37 -22.21
C ARG A 123 -13.08 -23.65 -21.13
N ARG A 124 -11.80 -23.61 -21.55
CA ARG A 124 -10.63 -23.81 -20.67
C ARG A 124 -10.54 -22.79 -19.53
N ASP A 125 -11.11 -21.60 -19.69
CA ASP A 125 -10.94 -20.48 -18.75
C ASP A 125 -11.89 -20.51 -17.55
N ARG A 126 -12.83 -21.47 -17.46
CA ARG A 126 -13.80 -21.53 -16.36
C ARG A 126 -13.72 -22.88 -15.64
N PRO A 127 -13.62 -22.91 -14.29
CA PRO A 127 -13.64 -24.16 -13.56
C PRO A 127 -14.98 -24.87 -13.80
N ASN A 128 -14.90 -26.14 -14.20
CA ASN A 128 -16.08 -26.95 -14.45
C ASN A 128 -16.89 -27.07 -13.16
N ARG A 129 -18.15 -26.65 -13.21
CA ARG A 129 -19.06 -26.73 -12.07
C ARG A 129 -19.50 -28.19 -11.95
N LYS A 130 -19.06 -28.88 -10.88
CA LYS A 130 -19.61 -30.17 -10.46
C LYS A 130 -21.09 -30.05 -10.15
#